data_AF-A0A142EI15-F1
#
_entry.id   AF-A0A142EI15-F1
#
_cell.length_a   1.000
_cell.length_b   1.000
_cell.length_c   1.000
_cell.angle_alpha   90.00
_cell.angle_beta   90.00
_cell.angle_gamma   90.00
#
_symmetry.space_group_name_H-M   'P 1'
#
loop_
_entity.id
_entity.type
_entity.pdbx_description
1 polymer ?
#
loop_
_entity_poly.entity_id
_entity_poly.type
_entity_poly.pdbx_seq_one_letter_code
_entity_poly.pdbx_strand_id
1 'polypeptide(L)'
;MKQFLPLLGLAIVLSSCNSTKLPTTLGDSSNASSFGYHPIDPLPAWIENKEERNLDNTTILGAMSDETIRLAIAEVMNDGTLKFGTISVGTAHHSYVVILDYIKYSTDFFRVEFDQENPTEFSVLPRYEKSNVENSYDPIIRTIEEGDAVVPVYVGVGLRLTASFTANKNGVDLGNLFAIGAQASSDQITGTLTVQTLGVSGDNISSIIPMPSEINPTTIQNAILSLGTIKAKLYDEKTVITPRAVGVYNLIGGSSKTINKFVSSILMERPKLTVY
;
A
#
# COMPACT_ATOMS: atom_id res chain seq x y z
N MET A 1 -23.50 30.21 64.56
CA MET A 1 -22.91 28.91 64.12
C MET A 1 -23.94 28.17 63.29
N LYS A 2 -23.83 28.18 61.95
CA LYS A 2 -24.45 27.20 61.04
C LYS A 2 -24.01 27.48 59.60
N GLN A 3 -23.76 26.40 58.87
CA GLN A 3 -23.71 26.27 57.40
C GLN A 3 -22.43 26.72 56.67
N PHE A 4 -21.42 25.85 56.66
CA PHE A 4 -20.34 25.84 55.66
C PHE A 4 -19.84 24.40 55.39
N LEU A 5 -20.77 23.44 55.23
CA LEU A 5 -20.42 22.00 55.14
C LEU A 5 -21.04 21.17 53.99
N PRO A 6 -21.51 21.72 52.83
CA PRO A 6 -21.87 20.84 51.71
C PRO A 6 -20.92 20.92 50.49
N LEU A 7 -19.86 21.74 50.51
CA LEU A 7 -19.05 21.96 49.29
C LEU A 7 -17.89 20.96 49.10
N LEU A 8 -17.41 20.30 50.16
CA LEU A 8 -16.22 19.44 50.08
C LEU A 8 -16.53 18.02 49.57
N GLY A 9 -17.78 17.56 49.65
CA GLY A 9 -18.18 16.22 49.19
C GLY A 9 -18.30 16.09 47.67
N LEU A 10 -18.56 17.18 46.95
CA LEU A 10 -18.80 17.15 45.51
C LEU A 10 -17.50 17.06 44.68
N ALA A 11 -16.37 17.52 45.22
CA ALA A 11 -15.07 17.46 44.54
C ALA A 11 -14.48 16.04 44.47
N ILE A 12 -14.83 15.16 45.41
CA ILE A 12 -14.29 13.80 45.47
C ILE A 12 -14.98 12.87 44.46
N VAL A 13 -16.24 13.14 44.11
CA VAL A 13 -17.02 12.30 43.18
C VAL A 13 -16.67 12.57 41.71
N LEU A 14 -16.03 13.71 41.39
CA LEU A 14 -15.64 14.06 40.01
C LEU A 14 -14.22 13.60 39.63
N SER A 15 -13.48 12.97 40.54
CA SER A 15 -12.06 12.60 40.31
C SER A 15 -11.87 11.15 39.82
N SER A 16 -12.93 10.35 39.67
CA SER A 16 -12.85 8.90 39.50
C SER A 16 -12.95 8.37 38.06
N CYS A 17 -13.02 9.22 37.04
CA CYS A 17 -13.14 8.77 35.64
C CYS A 17 -11.82 8.61 34.85
N ASN A 18 -10.65 8.85 35.45
CA ASN A 18 -9.39 8.95 34.68
C ASN A 18 -8.44 7.72 34.72
N SER A 19 -8.86 6.56 35.23
CA SER A 19 -7.91 5.43 35.45
C SER A 19 -8.15 4.15 34.64
N THR A 20 -9.14 4.08 33.75
CA THR A 20 -9.25 2.94 32.83
C THR A 20 -8.36 3.16 31.63
N LYS A 21 -7.10 2.73 31.72
CA LYS A 21 -6.27 2.50 30.54
C LYS A 21 -6.91 1.38 29.74
N LEU A 22 -7.52 1.72 28.62
CA LEU A 22 -8.02 0.72 27.67
C LEU A 22 -6.84 -0.19 27.28
N PRO A 23 -7.05 -1.52 27.21
CA PRO A 23 -6.01 -2.42 26.72
C PRO A 23 -5.66 -2.02 25.29
N THR A 24 -4.39 -1.76 25.06
CA THR A 24 -3.95 -1.32 23.73
C THR A 24 -4.01 -2.49 22.77
N THR A 25 -4.82 -2.38 21.73
CA THR A 25 -4.93 -3.39 20.68
C THR A 25 -3.93 -3.12 19.56
N LEU A 26 -3.68 -4.10 18.67
CA LEU A 26 -2.92 -3.85 17.44
C LEU A 26 -3.66 -2.87 16.50
N GLY A 27 -4.97 -2.67 16.70
CA GLY A 27 -5.81 -1.70 16.00
C GLY A 27 -5.68 -0.26 16.51
N ASP A 28 -5.06 -0.03 17.68
CA ASP A 28 -4.90 1.31 18.22
C ASP A 28 -3.89 2.11 17.41
N SER A 29 -4.23 3.36 17.11
CA SER A 29 -3.38 4.27 16.32
C SER A 29 -1.99 4.52 16.93
N SER A 30 -1.80 4.22 18.22
CA SER A 30 -0.50 4.29 18.89
C SER A 30 0.40 3.08 18.61
N ASN A 31 -0.18 1.93 18.24
CA ASN A 31 0.54 0.66 18.00
C ASN A 31 0.57 0.26 16.52
N ALA A 32 -0.45 0.67 15.75
CA ALA A 32 -0.50 0.46 14.33
C ALA A 32 0.24 1.57 13.58
N SER A 33 1.55 1.41 13.46
CA SER A 33 2.36 2.38 12.74
C SER A 33 2.04 2.44 11.24
N SER A 34 1.35 1.43 10.68
CA SER A 34 0.98 1.39 9.27
C SER A 34 -0.28 0.55 9.00
N PHE A 35 -1.41 1.22 8.78
CA PHE A 35 -2.59 0.62 8.18
C PHE A 35 -2.81 1.20 6.79
N GLY A 36 -3.25 0.37 5.85
CA GLY A 36 -3.68 0.82 4.54
C GLY A 36 -2.81 0.30 3.40
N TYR A 37 -2.75 1.08 2.33
CA TYR A 37 -2.08 0.68 1.10
C TYR A 37 -0.56 0.82 1.22
N HIS A 38 0.15 -0.29 1.00
CA HIS A 38 1.60 -0.33 0.90
C HIS A 38 2.01 -0.67 -0.53
N PRO A 39 2.61 0.29 -1.26
CA PRO A 39 3.22 0.00 -2.54
C PRO A 39 4.40 -0.95 -2.33
N ILE A 40 4.50 -1.98 -3.18
CA ILE A 40 5.67 -2.87 -3.25
C ILE A 40 6.27 -2.79 -4.64
N ASP A 41 7.53 -3.15 -4.77
CA ASP A 41 8.14 -3.31 -6.09
C ASP A 41 7.39 -4.39 -6.88
N PRO A 42 7.14 -4.22 -8.19
CA PRO A 42 6.32 -5.16 -8.95
C PRO A 42 6.86 -6.60 -8.91
N LEU A 43 6.13 -7.48 -8.22
CA LEU A 43 6.49 -8.90 -8.12
C LEU A 43 5.76 -9.74 -9.19
N PRO A 44 6.34 -10.86 -9.65
CA PRO A 44 5.65 -11.75 -10.59
C PRO A 44 4.30 -12.24 -10.02
N ALA A 45 3.28 -12.27 -10.87
CA ALA A 45 2.00 -12.91 -10.59
C ALA A 45 1.79 -14.12 -11.52
N TRP A 46 1.01 -15.10 -11.07
CA TRP A 46 0.60 -16.25 -11.87
C TRP A 46 -0.73 -15.96 -12.57
N ILE A 47 -0.80 -16.19 -13.88
CA ILE A 47 -2.06 -16.08 -14.63
C ILE A 47 -2.71 -17.46 -14.67
N GLU A 48 -3.86 -17.61 -14.02
CA GLU A 48 -4.63 -18.85 -14.02
C GLU A 48 -5.73 -18.77 -15.09
N ASN A 49 -5.52 -19.44 -16.22
CA ASN A 49 -6.45 -19.47 -17.35
C ASN A 49 -7.40 -20.68 -17.22
N LYS A 50 -8.57 -20.49 -16.60
CA LYS A 50 -9.48 -21.60 -16.26
C LYS A 50 -10.24 -22.18 -17.46
N GLU A 51 -10.47 -21.36 -18.49
CA GLU A 51 -11.24 -21.75 -19.69
C GLU A 51 -10.36 -21.97 -20.92
N GLU A 52 -9.03 -22.08 -20.75
CA GLU A 52 -8.06 -22.24 -21.85
C GLU A 52 -8.22 -21.20 -22.98
N ARG A 53 -8.65 -19.98 -22.62
CA ARG A 53 -8.87 -18.89 -23.57
C ARG A 53 -7.55 -18.41 -24.16
N ASN A 54 -7.61 -17.82 -25.36
CA ASN A 54 -6.48 -17.10 -25.90
C ASN A 54 -6.18 -15.88 -25.01
N LEU A 55 -4.97 -15.80 -24.47
CA LEU A 55 -4.55 -14.73 -23.57
C LEU A 55 -4.09 -13.51 -24.38
N ASP A 56 -5.05 -12.70 -24.81
CA ASP A 56 -4.78 -11.37 -25.36
C ASP A 56 -4.91 -10.29 -24.26
N ASN A 57 -4.49 -9.06 -24.59
CA ASN A 57 -4.57 -7.93 -23.66
C ASN A 57 -6.00 -7.70 -23.18
N THR A 58 -7.00 -7.82 -24.07
CA THR A 58 -8.41 -7.60 -23.74
C THR A 58 -8.88 -8.59 -22.68
N THR A 59 -8.52 -9.87 -22.82
CA THR A 59 -8.86 -10.94 -21.88
C THR A 59 -8.16 -10.73 -20.54
N ILE A 60 -6.86 -10.42 -20.55
CA ILE A 60 -6.08 -10.16 -19.33
C ILE A 60 -6.59 -8.91 -18.59
N LEU A 61 -6.84 -7.81 -19.31
CA LEU A 61 -7.41 -6.57 -18.75
C LEU A 61 -8.85 -6.78 -18.29
N GLY A 62 -9.63 -7.62 -18.96
CA GLY A 62 -10.99 -7.99 -18.57
C GLY A 62 -11.05 -8.75 -17.24
N ALA A 63 -10.02 -9.53 -16.90
CA ALA A 63 -9.90 -10.20 -15.61
C ALA A 63 -9.59 -9.24 -14.44
N MET A 64 -9.16 -8.01 -14.74
CA MET A 64 -8.90 -6.95 -13.77
C MET A 64 -10.10 -6.00 -13.71
N SER A 65 -11.09 -6.36 -12.89
CA SER A 65 -12.37 -5.65 -12.79
C SER A 65 -12.26 -4.24 -12.19
N ASP A 66 -11.24 -4.00 -11.38
CA ASP A 66 -11.13 -2.78 -10.58
C ASP A 66 -10.09 -1.82 -11.14
N GLU A 67 -10.34 -0.53 -10.97
CA GLU A 67 -9.38 0.54 -11.24
C GLU A 67 -9.39 1.55 -10.09
N THR A 68 -8.22 2.00 -9.67
CA THR A 68 -8.13 2.98 -8.59
C THR A 68 -6.88 3.83 -8.69
N ILE A 69 -6.87 4.93 -7.93
CA ILE A 69 -5.69 5.73 -7.64
C ILE A 69 -5.43 5.63 -6.13
N ARG A 70 -4.24 5.20 -5.73
CA ARG A 70 -3.82 5.10 -4.33
C ARG A 70 -2.70 6.09 -4.05
N LEU A 71 -2.80 6.78 -2.92
CA LEU A 71 -1.72 7.59 -2.35
C LEU A 71 -1.12 6.84 -1.17
N ALA A 72 0.20 6.73 -1.13
CA ALA A 72 0.95 6.26 0.02
C ALA A 72 2.05 7.27 0.37
N ILE A 73 2.20 7.54 1.66
CA ILE A 73 3.18 8.49 2.18
C ILE A 73 4.08 7.73 3.14
N ALA A 74 5.38 7.78 2.89
CA ALA A 74 6.40 7.23 3.76
C ALA A 74 7.39 8.30 4.21
N GLU A 75 7.77 8.23 5.48
CA GLU A 75 8.93 8.93 6.01
C GLU A 75 10.17 8.02 5.89
N VAL A 76 11.28 8.58 5.45
CA VAL A 76 12.58 7.89 5.40
C VAL A 76 13.24 8.04 6.76
N MET A 77 13.38 6.92 7.48
CA MET A 77 14.00 6.86 8.79
C MET A 77 15.54 6.91 8.69
N ASN A 78 16.22 7.18 9.81
CA ASN A 78 17.68 7.29 9.86
C ASN A 78 18.44 6.01 9.45
N ASP A 79 17.79 4.85 9.52
CA ASP A 79 18.32 3.56 9.09
C ASP A 79 18.02 3.25 7.62
N GLY A 80 17.44 4.22 6.89
CA GLY A 80 17.01 4.07 5.49
C GLY A 80 15.69 3.31 5.32
N THR A 81 15.04 2.89 6.41
CA THR A 81 13.74 2.21 6.31
C THR A 81 12.61 3.20 6.00
N LEU A 82 11.60 2.72 5.28
CA LEU A 82 10.40 3.49 4.98
C LEU A 82 9.33 3.21 6.01
N LYS A 83 8.87 4.26 6.70
CA LYS A 83 7.72 4.21 7.61
C LYS A 83 6.50 4.80 6.92
N PHE A 84 5.66 3.93 6.37
CA PHE A 84 4.36 4.32 5.81
C PHE A 84 3.37 4.66 6.91
N GLY A 85 2.58 5.72 6.72
CA GLY A 85 1.56 6.11 7.68
C GLY A 85 0.59 7.14 7.13
N THR A 86 -0.34 7.58 7.97
CA THR A 86 -1.35 8.59 7.65
C THR A 86 -0.84 10.03 7.76
N ILE A 87 0.48 10.23 7.76
CA ILE A 87 1.11 11.54 7.93
C ILE A 87 0.82 12.38 6.68
N SER A 88 -0.02 13.40 6.82
CA SER A 88 -0.31 14.38 5.77
C SER A 88 0.52 15.66 5.88
N VAL A 89 1.27 15.82 6.98
CA VAL A 89 2.04 17.04 7.28
C VAL A 89 3.51 16.69 7.53
N GLY A 90 4.39 17.29 6.74
CA GLY A 90 5.85 17.11 6.82
C GLY A 90 6.53 18.08 7.79
N THR A 91 7.63 17.60 8.36
CA THR A 91 8.51 18.30 9.31
C THR A 91 9.81 18.70 8.61
N ALA A 92 10.36 19.86 8.95
CA ALA A 92 11.63 20.34 8.39
C ALA A 92 12.76 19.34 8.64
N HIS A 93 13.64 19.20 7.64
CA HIS A 93 14.80 18.31 7.58
C HIS A 93 14.51 16.81 7.55
N HIS A 94 13.23 16.41 7.48
CA HIS A 94 12.85 15.03 7.27
C HIS A 94 12.74 14.73 5.77
N SER A 95 13.00 13.48 5.41
CA SER A 95 12.88 13.01 4.03
C SER A 95 11.64 12.15 3.87
N TYR A 96 10.94 12.36 2.75
CA TYR A 96 9.65 11.74 2.46
C TYR A 96 9.65 11.12 1.08
N VAL A 97 8.86 10.06 0.95
CA VAL A 97 8.54 9.39 -0.31
C VAL A 97 7.02 9.38 -0.43
N VAL A 98 6.51 10.11 -1.41
CA VAL A 98 5.08 10.17 -1.72
C VAL A 98 4.84 9.42 -3.01
N ILE A 99 4.02 8.38 -2.94
CA ILE A 99 3.74 7.46 -4.03
C ILE A 99 2.28 7.60 -4.45
N LEU A 100 2.05 7.89 -5.73
CA LEU A 100 0.72 7.87 -6.34
C LEU A 100 0.67 6.77 -7.39
N ASP A 101 -0.13 5.76 -7.13
CA ASP A 101 -0.30 4.61 -8.01
C ASP A 101 -1.65 4.67 -8.70
N TYR A 102 -1.65 4.69 -10.04
CA TYR A 102 -2.82 4.30 -10.82
C TYR A 102 -2.69 2.82 -11.14
N ILE A 103 -3.67 2.02 -10.74
CA ILE A 103 -3.66 0.57 -10.93
C ILE A 103 -5.01 0.10 -11.47
N LYS A 104 -4.96 -0.72 -12.53
CA LYS A 104 -6.03 -1.62 -12.94
C LYS A 104 -5.70 -3.00 -12.41
N TYR A 105 -6.56 -3.58 -11.59
CA TYR A 105 -6.20 -4.74 -10.79
C TYR A 105 -7.36 -5.69 -10.53
N SER A 106 -7.00 -6.88 -10.06
CA SER A 106 -7.85 -7.79 -9.32
C SER A 106 -7.22 -8.00 -7.94
N THR A 107 -8.06 -8.34 -6.96
CA THR A 107 -7.58 -8.58 -5.59
C THR A 107 -7.38 -10.06 -5.38
N ASP A 108 -6.18 -10.42 -4.98
CA ASP A 108 -5.88 -11.75 -4.47
C ASP A 108 -5.71 -11.70 -2.95
N PHE A 109 -5.91 -12.82 -2.28
CA PHE A 109 -5.96 -12.88 -0.82
C PHE A 109 -4.93 -13.86 -0.27
N PHE A 110 -4.18 -13.39 0.72
CA PHE A 110 -3.19 -14.17 1.46
C PHE A 110 -3.67 -14.33 2.89
N ARG A 111 -3.61 -15.56 3.39
CA ARG A 111 -3.96 -15.85 4.79
C ARG A 111 -2.73 -15.70 5.66
N VAL A 112 -2.93 -15.11 6.83
CA VAL A 112 -1.91 -14.97 7.84
C VAL A 112 -2.42 -15.52 9.16
N GLU A 113 -1.57 -16.34 9.77
CA GLU A 113 -1.76 -16.92 11.08
C GLU A 113 -0.83 -16.20 12.06
N PHE A 114 -1.37 -15.72 13.18
CA PHE A 114 -0.59 -15.10 14.23
C PHE A 114 -0.05 -16.14 15.19
N ASP A 115 1.18 -15.93 15.67
CA ASP A 115 1.73 -16.72 16.75
C ASP A 115 0.93 -16.42 18.04
N GLN A 116 0.34 -17.47 18.63
CA GLN A 116 -0.45 -17.36 19.86
C GLN A 116 0.40 -16.89 21.05
N GLU A 117 1.70 -17.19 21.07
CA GLU A 117 2.62 -16.77 22.12
C GLU A 117 3.12 -15.33 21.88
N ASN A 118 3.23 -14.92 20.60
CA ASN A 118 3.70 -13.61 20.19
C ASN A 118 2.76 -12.98 19.16
N PRO A 119 1.70 -12.26 19.56
CA PRO A 119 0.69 -11.71 18.63
C PRO A 119 1.23 -10.64 17.66
N THR A 120 2.51 -10.29 17.73
CA THR A 120 3.21 -9.42 16.78
C THR A 120 3.97 -10.18 15.70
N GLU A 121 4.14 -11.49 15.88
CA GLU A 121 4.70 -12.42 14.93
C GLU A 121 3.55 -13.10 14.17
N PHE A 122 3.70 -13.22 12.85
CA PHE A 122 2.75 -13.94 12.00
C PHE A 122 3.52 -14.76 10.97
N SER A 123 2.86 -15.79 10.47
CA SER A 123 3.26 -16.59 9.32
C SER A 123 2.25 -16.40 8.19
N VAL A 124 2.72 -16.37 6.94
CA VAL A 124 1.84 -16.39 5.78
C VAL A 124 1.62 -17.86 5.44
N LEU A 125 0.36 -18.28 5.46
CA LEU A 125 0.01 -19.67 5.19
C LEU A 125 0.14 -19.95 3.69
N PRO A 126 0.72 -21.11 3.29
CA PRO A 126 0.79 -21.50 1.90
C PRO A 126 -0.63 -21.67 1.34
N ARG A 127 -0.81 -21.31 0.07
CA ARG A 127 -2.12 -21.44 -0.60
C ARG A 127 -2.53 -22.89 -0.79
N TYR A 128 -1.53 -23.77 -0.89
CA TYR A 128 -1.70 -25.20 -1.03
C TYR A 128 -0.82 -25.90 0.01
N GLU A 129 -1.42 -26.55 0.99
CA GLU A 129 -0.69 -27.62 1.67
C GLU A 129 -0.68 -28.84 0.74
N LYS A 130 0.48 -29.51 0.65
CA LYS A 130 0.53 -30.84 0.06
C LYS A 130 -0.42 -31.73 0.85
N SER A 131 -1.57 -32.03 0.27
CA SER A 131 -2.43 -33.07 0.81
C SER A 131 -1.64 -34.38 0.80
N ASN A 132 -1.78 -35.22 1.84
CA ASN A 132 -1.23 -36.58 1.85
C ASN A 132 -1.89 -37.49 0.78
N VAL A 133 -2.89 -36.98 0.04
CA VAL A 133 -3.46 -37.59 -1.15
C VAL A 133 -2.66 -37.09 -2.36
N GLU A 134 -1.88 -38.02 -2.93
CA GLU A 134 -1.14 -37.84 -4.17
C GLU A 134 -2.08 -37.32 -5.27
N ASN A 135 -1.79 -36.14 -5.83
CA ASN A 135 -2.53 -35.48 -6.93
C ASN A 135 -3.87 -34.79 -6.61
N SER A 136 -4.15 -34.42 -5.35
CA SER A 136 -5.25 -33.48 -5.05
C SER A 136 -4.72 -32.10 -4.66
N TYR A 137 -4.86 -31.11 -5.54
CA TYR A 137 -4.77 -29.68 -5.22
C TYR A 137 -6.17 -29.20 -4.82
N ASP A 138 -6.59 -29.49 -3.59
CA ASP A 138 -7.86 -28.98 -3.08
C ASP A 138 -7.63 -27.58 -2.49
N PRO A 139 -8.32 -26.51 -2.95
CA PRO A 139 -8.29 -25.23 -2.27
C PRO A 139 -8.92 -25.42 -0.89
N ILE A 140 -8.10 -25.45 0.15
CA ILE A 140 -8.57 -25.69 1.50
C ILE A 140 -9.46 -24.50 1.92
N ILE A 141 -10.78 -24.70 1.88
CA ILE A 141 -11.74 -23.91 2.66
C ILE A 141 -11.56 -24.35 4.12
N ARG A 142 -10.50 -23.86 4.75
CA ARG A 142 -10.27 -24.00 6.19
C ARG A 142 -11.18 -22.97 6.85
N THR A 143 -12.02 -23.43 7.78
CA THR A 143 -12.79 -22.57 8.68
C THR A 143 -11.85 -21.51 9.23
N ILE A 144 -12.20 -20.23 9.12
CA ILE A 144 -11.42 -19.13 9.71
C ILE A 144 -11.37 -19.42 11.21
N GLU A 145 -10.22 -19.83 11.73
CA GLU A 145 -10.05 -20.00 13.17
C GLU A 145 -9.98 -18.61 13.81
N GLU A 146 -10.38 -18.52 15.07
CA GLU A 146 -10.39 -17.28 15.83
C GLU A 146 -8.93 -16.80 16.01
N GLY A 147 -8.51 -15.83 15.18
CA GLY A 147 -7.11 -15.38 15.11
C GLY A 147 -6.57 -15.22 13.70
N ASP A 148 -7.20 -15.81 12.69
CA ASP A 148 -6.78 -15.66 11.29
C ASP A 148 -7.08 -14.26 10.74
N ALA A 149 -6.13 -13.68 10.00
CA ALA A 149 -6.39 -12.50 9.18
C ALA A 149 -6.16 -12.79 7.69
N VAL A 150 -6.81 -12.00 6.84
CA VAL A 150 -6.66 -12.05 5.39
C VAL A 150 -6.06 -10.74 4.92
N VAL A 151 -4.96 -10.80 4.19
CA VAL A 151 -4.28 -9.64 3.63
C VAL A 151 -4.54 -9.56 2.11
N PRO A 152 -5.21 -8.49 1.64
CA PRO A 152 -5.39 -8.24 0.22
C PRO A 152 -4.06 -7.90 -0.47
N VAL A 153 -3.81 -8.55 -1.61
CA VAL A 153 -2.70 -8.27 -2.52
C VAL A 153 -3.28 -7.78 -3.84
N TYR A 154 -2.82 -6.60 -4.28
CA TYR A 154 -3.25 -5.99 -5.53
C TYR A 154 -2.45 -6.60 -6.68
N VAL A 155 -3.12 -7.36 -7.55
CA VAL A 155 -2.52 -7.99 -8.74
C VAL A 155 -3.02 -7.26 -9.97
N GLY A 156 -2.12 -6.61 -10.71
CA GLY A 156 -2.55 -5.87 -11.88
C GLY A 156 -1.44 -5.16 -12.61
N VAL A 157 -1.85 -4.14 -13.36
CA VAL A 157 -0.97 -3.29 -14.16
C VAL A 157 -1.29 -1.82 -13.94
N GLY A 158 -0.34 -0.94 -14.23
CA GLY A 158 -0.54 0.48 -14.00
C GLY A 158 0.72 1.31 -14.08
N LEU A 159 0.72 2.41 -13.33
CA LEU A 159 1.83 3.35 -13.22
C LEU A 159 1.99 3.82 -11.78
N ARG A 160 3.24 4.10 -11.41
CA ARG A 160 3.66 4.64 -10.14
C ARG A 160 4.37 5.97 -10.36
N LEU A 161 3.87 7.02 -9.73
CA LEU A 161 4.56 8.29 -9.58
C LEU A 161 5.18 8.31 -8.19
N THR A 162 6.47 8.59 -8.09
CA THR A 162 7.18 8.66 -6.81
C THR A 162 7.87 10.01 -6.69
N ALA A 163 7.43 10.82 -5.73
CA ALA A 163 8.09 12.04 -5.33
C ALA A 163 8.96 11.74 -4.10
N SER A 164 10.28 11.80 -4.27
CA SER A 164 11.26 11.63 -3.20
C SER A 164 11.89 12.98 -2.89
N PHE A 165 11.74 13.48 -1.67
CA PHE A 165 12.20 14.82 -1.32
C PHE A 165 12.56 14.99 0.15
N THR A 166 13.31 16.04 0.44
CA THR A 166 13.55 16.54 1.80
C THR A 166 12.71 17.80 2.01
N ALA A 167 12.02 17.88 3.15
CA ALA A 167 11.31 19.09 3.55
C ALA A 167 12.29 20.10 4.14
N ASN A 168 12.30 21.32 3.62
CA ASN A 168 13.13 22.42 4.12
C ASN A 168 12.42 23.22 5.22
N LYS A 169 11.09 23.14 5.29
CA LYS A 169 10.24 23.88 6.23
C LYS A 169 9.24 22.94 6.91
N ASN A 170 8.69 23.36 8.04
CA ASN A 170 7.60 22.66 8.72
C ASN A 170 6.27 22.93 8.00
N GLY A 171 5.31 22.02 8.16
CA GLY A 171 3.96 22.21 7.62
C GLY A 171 3.86 21.90 6.13
N VAL A 172 4.76 21.08 5.59
CA VAL A 172 4.69 20.66 4.19
C VAL A 172 3.45 19.78 4.00
N ASP A 173 2.66 20.00 2.95
CA ASP A 173 1.45 19.21 2.68
C ASP A 173 1.85 18.01 1.82
N LEU A 174 1.78 16.83 2.42
CA LEU A 174 2.12 15.56 1.77
C LEU A 174 0.89 14.89 1.14
N GLY A 175 -0.31 15.44 1.37
CA GLY A 175 -1.59 14.82 1.04
C GLY A 175 -1.96 14.88 -0.45
N ASN A 176 -1.28 15.69 -1.24
CA ASN A 176 -1.51 15.73 -2.69
C ASN A 176 -0.28 16.20 -3.48
N LEU A 177 -0.12 15.68 -4.70
CA LEU A 177 1.03 15.99 -5.56
C LEU A 177 1.08 17.47 -6.01
N PHE A 178 -0.07 18.15 -6.17
CA PHE A 178 -0.08 19.54 -6.61
C PHE A 178 0.48 20.50 -5.55
N ALA A 179 0.15 20.26 -4.27
CA ALA A 179 0.70 20.98 -3.14
C ALA A 179 2.21 20.76 -3.06
N ILE A 180 2.67 19.52 -3.19
CA ILE A 180 4.10 19.18 -3.28
C ILE A 180 4.79 19.99 -4.39
N GLY A 181 4.18 20.09 -5.57
CA GLY A 181 4.71 20.92 -6.66
C GLY A 181 4.79 22.41 -6.33
N ALA A 182 3.72 22.98 -5.77
CA ALA A 182 3.69 24.39 -5.36
C ALA A 182 4.69 24.69 -4.23
N GLN A 183 4.86 23.74 -3.31
CA GLN A 183 5.80 23.83 -2.19
C GLN A 183 7.25 23.73 -2.64
N ALA A 184 7.55 22.99 -3.71
CA ALA A 184 8.86 23.00 -4.35
C ALA A 184 9.20 24.37 -4.94
N SER A 185 8.24 25.04 -5.60
CA SER A 185 8.44 26.40 -6.14
C SER A 185 8.65 27.50 -5.10
N SER A 186 8.41 27.22 -3.82
CA SER A 186 8.63 28.16 -2.70
C SER A 186 9.74 27.70 -1.74
N ASP A 187 10.64 26.85 -2.26
CA ASP A 187 11.80 26.26 -1.57
C ASP A 187 11.43 25.55 -0.27
N GLN A 188 10.18 25.09 -0.11
CA GLN A 188 9.75 24.36 1.08
C GLN A 188 10.15 22.89 1.02
N ILE A 189 10.40 22.37 -0.18
CA ILE A 189 10.90 21.02 -0.41
C ILE A 189 11.92 21.03 -1.54
N THR A 190 12.79 20.03 -1.55
CA THR A 190 13.73 19.78 -2.66
C THR A 190 13.81 18.28 -2.92
N GLY A 191 13.68 17.86 -4.17
CA GLY A 191 13.67 16.45 -4.51
C GLY A 191 13.37 16.15 -5.97
N THR A 192 13.10 14.88 -6.25
CA THR A 192 12.93 14.35 -7.60
C THR A 192 11.60 13.62 -7.75
N LEU A 193 11.00 13.73 -8.93
CA LEU A 193 9.85 12.94 -9.36
C LEU A 193 10.32 11.87 -10.34
N THR A 194 9.89 10.63 -10.11
CA THR A 194 10.10 9.51 -11.01
C THR A 194 8.77 8.87 -11.41
N VAL A 195 8.70 8.37 -12.64
CA VAL A 195 7.55 7.60 -13.12
C VAL A 195 8.01 6.20 -13.48
N GLN A 196 7.28 5.20 -13.02
CA GLN A 196 7.56 3.79 -13.25
C GLN A 196 6.29 3.09 -13.76
N THR A 197 6.45 2.23 -14.76
CA THR A 197 5.37 1.33 -15.20
C THR A 197 5.28 0.10 -14.31
N LEU A 198 4.06 -0.31 -13.99
CA LEU A 198 3.77 -1.50 -13.21
C LEU A 198 3.20 -2.56 -14.15
N GLY A 199 4.03 -3.46 -14.66
CA GLY A 199 3.54 -4.54 -15.54
C GLY A 199 3.03 -4.09 -16.92
N VAL A 200 3.39 -2.89 -17.36
CA VAL A 200 3.06 -2.34 -18.68
C VAL A 200 4.35 -2.07 -19.44
N SER A 201 4.43 -2.47 -20.70
CA SER A 201 5.58 -2.21 -21.57
C SER A 201 5.18 -2.12 -23.04
N GLY A 202 6.12 -1.78 -23.92
CA GLY A 202 5.88 -1.58 -25.36
C GLY A 202 6.47 -0.27 -25.86
N ASP A 203 6.77 -0.18 -27.16
CA ASP A 203 7.42 1.00 -27.76
C ASP A 203 6.56 2.27 -27.64
N ASN A 204 5.24 2.10 -27.71
CA ASN A 204 4.24 3.17 -27.53
C ASN A 204 4.09 3.62 -26.06
N ILE A 205 4.65 2.88 -25.11
CA ILE A 205 4.62 3.20 -23.68
C ILE A 205 5.95 3.83 -23.27
N SER A 206 7.07 3.19 -23.64
CA SER A 206 8.42 3.61 -23.22
C SER A 206 8.76 5.03 -23.66
N SER A 207 8.27 5.48 -24.82
CA SER A 207 8.50 6.84 -25.33
C SER A 207 7.75 7.94 -24.57
N ILE A 208 6.80 7.57 -23.71
CA ILE A 208 5.91 8.49 -22.99
C ILE A 208 6.30 8.60 -21.52
N ILE A 209 7.07 7.64 -21.00
CA ILE A 209 7.54 7.67 -19.61
C ILE A 209 8.50 8.87 -19.46
N PRO A 210 8.17 9.87 -18.62
CA PRO A 210 9.05 11.01 -18.44
C PRO A 210 10.32 10.59 -17.71
N MET A 211 11.43 11.21 -18.08
CA MET A 211 12.69 11.02 -17.38
C MET A 211 12.60 11.57 -15.95
N PRO A 212 13.32 10.96 -14.98
CA PRO A 212 13.48 11.52 -13.64
C PRO A 212 13.88 13.00 -13.70
N SER A 213 13.18 13.84 -12.95
CA SER A 213 13.40 15.29 -12.97
C SER A 213 13.06 15.92 -11.63
N GLU A 214 13.52 17.16 -11.42
CA GLU A 214 13.24 17.91 -10.20
C GLU A 214 11.73 18.13 -10.02
N ILE A 215 11.27 18.04 -8.76
CA ILE A 215 9.88 18.29 -8.41
C ILE A 215 9.57 19.77 -8.63
N ASN A 216 8.60 20.06 -9.48
CA ASN A 216 8.00 21.37 -9.65
C ASN A 216 6.60 21.20 -10.28
N PRO A 217 5.77 22.25 -10.35
CA PRO A 217 4.42 22.15 -10.90
C PRO A 217 4.39 21.61 -12.34
N THR A 218 5.34 22.01 -13.18
CA THR A 218 5.44 21.55 -14.58
C THR A 218 5.77 20.07 -14.66
N THR A 219 6.74 19.59 -13.89
CA THR A 219 7.13 18.17 -13.85
C THR A 219 5.96 17.30 -13.38
N ILE A 220 5.20 17.74 -12.38
CA ILE A 220 4.01 17.03 -11.89
C ILE A 220 2.91 17.01 -12.96
N GLN A 221 2.64 18.14 -13.63
CA GLN A 221 1.67 18.19 -14.72
C GLN A 221 2.05 17.24 -15.86
N ASN A 222 3.33 17.23 -16.26
CA ASN A 222 3.83 16.32 -17.29
C ASN A 222 3.68 14.85 -16.89
N ALA A 223 3.95 14.52 -15.63
CA ALA A 223 3.77 13.15 -15.11
C ALA A 223 2.30 12.71 -15.13
N ILE A 224 1.37 13.60 -14.76
CA ILE A 224 -0.09 13.32 -14.79
C ILE A 224 -0.57 13.15 -16.24
N LEU A 225 -0.13 14.00 -17.16
CA LEU A 225 -0.45 13.87 -18.59
C LEU A 225 0.08 12.54 -19.17
N SER A 226 1.30 12.16 -18.79
CA SER A 226 1.91 10.89 -19.19
C SER A 226 1.11 9.71 -18.64
N LEU A 227 0.66 9.77 -17.39
CA LEU A 227 -0.22 8.77 -16.78
C LEU A 227 -1.54 8.62 -17.55
N GLY A 228 -2.21 9.73 -17.87
CA GLY A 228 -3.45 9.70 -18.66
C GLY A 228 -3.25 9.10 -20.05
N THR A 229 -2.12 9.43 -20.69
CA THR A 229 -1.78 8.91 -22.02
C THR A 229 -1.48 7.42 -21.98
N ILE A 230 -0.68 6.94 -21.01
CA ILE A 230 -0.36 5.52 -20.87
C ILE A 230 -1.62 4.72 -20.47
N LYS A 231 -2.47 5.27 -19.60
CA LYS A 231 -3.78 4.68 -19.27
C LYS A 231 -4.61 4.42 -20.53
N ALA A 232 -4.71 5.40 -21.42
CA ALA A 232 -5.45 5.25 -22.67
C ALA A 232 -4.85 4.16 -23.58
N LYS A 233 -3.52 4.00 -23.54
CA LYS A 233 -2.77 3.02 -24.34
C LYS A 233 -2.75 1.61 -23.76
N LEU A 234 -3.29 1.36 -22.57
CA LEU A 234 -3.35 0.00 -22.01
C LEU A 234 -4.07 -0.98 -22.95
N TYR A 235 -5.05 -0.49 -23.71
CA TYR A 235 -5.86 -1.27 -24.63
C TYR A 235 -5.30 -1.31 -26.07
N ASP A 236 -4.16 -0.66 -26.34
CA ASP A 236 -3.51 -0.72 -27.65
C ASP A 236 -2.95 -2.14 -27.90
N GLU A 237 -3.08 -2.66 -29.13
CA GLU A 237 -2.57 -3.98 -29.53
C GLU A 237 -1.04 -4.11 -29.39
N LYS A 238 -0.31 -2.99 -29.46
CA LYS A 238 1.17 -2.95 -29.35
C LYS A 238 1.65 -2.88 -27.90
N THR A 239 0.75 -2.66 -26.95
CA THR A 239 1.10 -2.64 -25.53
C THR A 239 1.27 -4.08 -25.05
N VAL A 240 2.27 -4.34 -24.23
CA VAL A 240 2.48 -5.64 -23.59
C VAL A 240 2.04 -5.54 -22.14
N ILE A 241 1.02 -6.31 -21.78
CA ILE A 241 0.44 -6.38 -20.44
C ILE A 241 1.00 -7.61 -19.71
N THR A 242 1.68 -7.38 -18.60
CA THR A 242 2.24 -8.43 -17.74
C THR A 242 1.85 -8.13 -16.28
N PRO A 243 0.72 -8.67 -15.80
CA PRO A 243 0.24 -8.45 -14.44
C PRO A 243 1.31 -8.75 -13.38
N ARG A 244 1.39 -7.89 -12.37
CA ARG A 244 2.33 -7.99 -11.24
C ARG A 244 1.59 -7.80 -9.93
N ALA A 245 2.16 -8.30 -8.83
CA ALA A 245 1.79 -7.84 -7.51
C ALA A 245 2.35 -6.43 -7.32
N VAL A 246 1.49 -5.43 -7.13
CA VAL A 246 1.89 -4.01 -7.12
C VAL A 246 1.77 -3.35 -5.75
N GLY A 247 0.98 -3.94 -4.87
CA GLY A 247 0.80 -3.45 -3.51
C GLY A 247 0.13 -4.47 -2.62
N VAL A 248 0.16 -4.21 -1.32
CA VAL A 248 -0.57 -4.96 -0.30
C VAL A 248 -1.41 -4.01 0.54
N TYR A 249 -2.57 -4.44 1.01
CA TYR A 249 -3.34 -3.69 1.99
C TYR A 249 -3.03 -4.24 3.39
N ASN A 250 -2.20 -3.52 4.15
CA ASN A 250 -1.82 -3.95 5.49
C ASN A 250 -2.99 -3.73 6.47
N LEU A 251 -3.62 -4.84 6.88
CA LEU A 251 -4.66 -4.89 7.91
C LEU A 251 -4.14 -5.31 9.28
N ILE A 252 -2.90 -5.78 9.36
CA ILE A 252 -2.36 -6.39 10.58
C ILE A 252 -1.42 -5.45 11.36
N GLY A 253 -1.14 -4.27 10.80
CA GLY A 253 -0.23 -3.30 11.40
C GLY A 253 1.22 -3.76 11.35
N GLY A 254 2.00 -3.39 12.37
CA GLY A 254 3.41 -3.74 12.47
C GLY A 254 4.37 -2.78 11.76
N SER A 255 5.64 -3.20 11.64
CA SER A 255 6.77 -2.40 11.15
C SER A 255 7.24 -2.85 9.75
N SER A 256 8.35 -2.29 9.27
CA SER A 256 9.00 -2.72 8.02
C SER A 256 9.28 -4.23 7.96
N LYS A 257 9.52 -4.89 9.11
CA LYS A 257 9.69 -6.36 9.21
C LYS A 257 8.44 -7.11 8.71
N THR A 258 7.25 -6.59 9.02
CA THR A 258 5.96 -7.17 8.59
C THR A 258 5.83 -7.13 7.08
N ILE A 259 6.11 -5.99 6.46
CA ILE A 259 6.04 -5.84 4.99
C ILE A 259 7.08 -6.74 4.29
N ASN A 260 8.30 -6.84 4.83
CA ASN A 260 9.33 -7.71 4.26
C ASN A 260 8.94 -9.19 4.32
N LYS A 261 8.26 -9.64 5.39
CA LYS A 261 7.68 -10.98 5.47
C LYS A 261 6.62 -11.19 4.39
N PHE A 262 5.73 -10.22 4.15
CA PHE A 262 4.75 -10.30 3.05
C PHE A 262 5.42 -10.38 1.69
N VAL A 263 6.36 -9.50 1.39
CA VAL A 263 7.12 -9.51 0.12
C VAL A 263 7.75 -10.87 -0.13
N SER A 264 8.40 -11.44 0.88
CA SER A 264 9.03 -12.76 0.80
C SER A 264 8.01 -13.86 0.51
N SER A 265 6.84 -13.79 1.15
CA SER A 265 5.77 -14.79 0.97
C SER A 265 5.10 -14.67 -0.41
N ILE A 266 4.91 -13.44 -0.90
CA ILE A 266 4.39 -13.18 -2.25
C ILE A 266 5.36 -13.72 -3.32
N LEU A 267 6.67 -13.62 -3.10
CA LEU A 267 7.66 -14.21 -4.01
C LEU A 267 7.60 -15.75 -4.05
N MET A 268 7.32 -16.38 -2.91
CA MET A 268 7.24 -17.84 -2.79
C MET A 268 5.95 -18.38 -3.39
N GLU A 269 4.80 -17.86 -2.96
CA GLU A 269 3.48 -18.40 -3.33
C GLU A 269 2.98 -17.87 -4.68
N ARG A 270 3.40 -16.66 -5.05
CA ARG A 270 2.95 -15.86 -6.20
C ARG A 270 1.43 -15.61 -6.21
N PRO A 271 0.99 -14.34 -6.23
CA PRO A 271 -0.42 -14.05 -6.28
C PRO A 271 -0.97 -14.40 -7.67
N LYS A 272 -2.25 -14.73 -7.73
CA LYS A 272 -2.94 -15.19 -8.92
C LYS A 272 -3.80 -14.09 -9.51
N LEU A 273 -3.79 -14.02 -10.84
CA LEU A 273 -4.83 -13.37 -11.63
C LEU A 273 -5.62 -14.48 -12.33
N THR A 274 -6.87 -14.68 -11.91
CA THR A 274 -7.75 -15.68 -12.53
C THR A 274 -8.44 -15.08 -13.74
N VAL A 275 -8.23 -15.70 -14.89
CA VAL A 275 -8.90 -15.39 -16.14
C VAL A 275 -10.03 -16.40 -16.34
N TYR A 276 -11.23 -15.86 -16.51
CA TYR A 276 -12.44 -16.61 -16.82
C TYR A 276 -12.75 -16.49 -18.30
#